data_AF-C1BGD4-F1
#
_entry.id   AF-C1BGD4-F1
#
_cell.length_a   1.000
_cell.length_b   1.000
_cell.length_c   1.000
_cell.angle_alpha   90.00
_cell.angle_beta   90.00
_cell.angle_gamma   90.00
#
_symmetry.space_group_name_H-M   'P 1'
#
loop_
_entity.id
_entity.type
_entity.pdbx_description
1 polymer ?
#
loop_
_entity_poly.entity_id
_entity_poly.type
_entity_poly.pdbx_seq_one_letter_code
_entity_poly.pdbx_strand_id
1 'polypeptide(L)'
;MSTPARRRLMRDFKRLQEDPPTGVSGAPSENNIMLWNAVIFGPVATPFEDGTFKLVIEFSEEYPNKPPTVRFISKMFHPNVYADGSICLDILQNRWSPTYDVSSILTSIQSLLDEPNPNSPANSQAAQLYQENKRV
;
A
#
# COMPACT_ATOMS: atom_id res chain seq x y z
N MET A 1 -24.04 -15.43 -3.04
CA MET A 1 -24.16 -15.21 -1.57
C MET A 1 -23.01 -14.34 -1.11
N SER A 2 -23.25 -13.37 -0.22
CA SER A 2 -22.19 -12.47 0.26
C SER A 2 -21.34 -13.17 1.33
N THR A 3 -20.03 -13.33 1.08
CA THR A 3 -19.10 -13.98 2.01
C THR A 3 -18.69 -13.02 3.14
N PRO A 4 -18.18 -13.53 4.28
CA PRO A 4 -17.66 -12.67 5.35
C PRO A 4 -16.61 -11.66 4.85
N ALA A 5 -15.69 -12.10 3.98
CA ALA A 5 -14.68 -11.26 3.35
C ALA A 5 -15.31 -10.11 2.53
N ARG A 6 -16.29 -10.42 1.66
CA ARG A 6 -16.99 -9.39 0.88
C ARG A 6 -17.75 -8.40 1.75
N ARG A 7 -18.43 -8.85 2.82
CA ARG A 7 -19.08 -7.96 3.79
C ARG A 7 -18.08 -7.05 4.50
N ARG A 8 -16.92 -7.60 4.86
CA ARG A 8 -15.81 -6.83 5.44
C ARG A 8 -15.34 -5.75 4.46
N LEU A 9 -15.10 -6.10 3.19
CA LEU A 9 -14.64 -5.15 2.18
C LEU A 9 -15.65 -4.04 1.89
N MET A 10 -16.95 -4.33 1.89
CA MET A 10 -17.98 -3.28 1.78
C MET A 10 -17.92 -2.28 2.93
N ARG A 11 -17.65 -2.75 4.15
CA ARG A 11 -17.48 -1.88 5.32
C ARG A 11 -16.21 -1.04 5.21
N ASP A 12 -15.11 -1.65 4.79
CA ASP A 12 -13.84 -0.94 4.65
C ASP A 12 -13.92 0.10 3.51
N PHE A 13 -14.67 -0.19 2.44
CA PHE A 13 -14.96 0.77 1.38
C PHE A 13 -15.80 1.94 1.89
N LYS A 14 -16.87 1.63 2.62
CA LYS A 14 -17.71 2.67 3.24
C LYS A 14 -16.89 3.57 4.16
N ARG A 15 -16.03 3.00 5.01
CA ARG A 15 -15.15 3.76 5.90
C ARG A 15 -14.20 4.66 5.10
N LEU A 16 -13.58 4.14 4.04
CA LEU A 16 -12.69 4.91 3.19
C LEU A 16 -13.41 6.07 2.46
N GLN A 17 -14.71 5.94 2.16
CA GLN A 17 -15.51 7.02 1.58
C GLN A 17 -15.96 8.05 2.62
N GLU A 18 -16.31 7.62 3.83
CA GLU A 18 -16.79 8.50 4.90
C GLU A 18 -15.67 9.31 5.55
N ASP A 19 -14.49 8.71 5.71
CA ASP A 19 -13.31 9.32 6.33
C ASP A 19 -12.04 8.97 5.53
N PRO A 20 -11.86 9.56 4.34
CA PRO A 20 -10.70 9.29 3.49
C PRO A 20 -9.43 9.87 4.11
N PRO A 21 -8.36 9.06 4.30
CA PRO A 21 -7.09 9.61 4.75
C PRO A 21 -6.52 10.58 3.72
N THR A 22 -5.80 11.58 4.22
CA THR A 22 -5.20 12.59 3.35
C THR A 22 -4.16 11.95 2.44
N GLY A 23 -4.22 12.27 1.15
CA GLY A 23 -3.19 11.84 0.21
C GLY A 23 -3.35 10.41 -0.31
N VAL A 24 -4.40 9.67 0.08
CA VAL A 24 -4.67 8.32 -0.44
C VAL A 24 -6.12 8.17 -0.88
N SER A 25 -6.36 7.30 -1.86
CA SER A 25 -7.71 6.94 -2.30
C SER A 25 -7.73 5.50 -2.81
N GLY A 26 -8.89 4.87 -2.77
CA GLY A 26 -9.06 3.50 -3.25
C GLY A 26 -10.52 3.13 -3.48
N ALA A 27 -10.76 2.26 -4.46
CA ALA A 27 -12.08 1.76 -4.78
C ALA A 27 -12.01 0.34 -5.35
N PRO A 28 -13.05 -0.49 -5.12
CA PRO A 28 -13.18 -1.77 -5.80
C PRO A 28 -13.34 -1.57 -7.31
N SER A 29 -12.91 -2.57 -8.08
CA SER A 29 -13.18 -2.66 -9.51
C SER A 29 -14.66 -2.90 -9.74
N GLU A 30 -15.22 -2.36 -10.83
CA GLU A 30 -16.67 -2.35 -11.11
C GLU A 30 -17.36 -3.71 -10.92
N ASN A 31 -16.69 -4.79 -11.35
CA ASN A 31 -17.27 -6.13 -11.35
C ASN A 31 -16.63 -7.08 -10.32
N ASN A 32 -15.68 -6.61 -9.51
CA ASN A 32 -14.95 -7.46 -8.57
C ASN A 32 -14.52 -6.70 -7.31
N ILE A 33 -15.27 -6.88 -6.22
CA ILE A 33 -14.93 -6.32 -4.91
C ILE A 33 -13.62 -6.87 -4.33
N MET A 34 -13.12 -8.00 -4.81
CA MET A 34 -11.84 -8.56 -4.35
C MET A 34 -10.63 -7.93 -5.06
N LEU A 35 -10.85 -7.05 -6.03
CA LEU A 35 -9.79 -6.35 -6.76
C LEU A 35 -10.01 -4.85 -6.66
N TRP A 36 -9.09 -4.14 -6.03
CA TRP A 36 -9.18 -2.70 -5.85
C TRP A 36 -8.09 -1.98 -6.61
N ASN A 37 -8.45 -0.80 -7.10
CA ASN A 37 -7.50 0.19 -7.60
C ASN A 37 -7.35 1.28 -6.55
N ALA A 38 -6.11 1.66 -6.28
CA ALA A 38 -5.81 2.71 -5.32
C ALA A 38 -4.79 3.70 -5.90
N VAL A 39 -4.79 4.90 -5.33
CA VAL A 39 -3.87 5.98 -5.68
C VAL A 39 -3.29 6.54 -4.39
N ILE A 40 -1.97 6.71 -4.37
CA ILE A 40 -1.24 7.39 -3.31
C ILE A 40 -0.56 8.61 -3.92
N PHE A 41 -0.79 9.77 -3.32
CA PHE A 41 -0.03 10.99 -3.58
C PHE A 41 1.27 10.92 -2.80
N GLY A 42 2.37 11.27 -3.48
CA GLY A 42 3.67 11.31 -2.85
C GLY A 42 3.70 12.30 -1.69
N PRO A 43 4.27 11.92 -0.52
CA PRO A 43 4.35 12.82 0.61
C PRO A 43 5.19 14.06 0.30
N VAL A 44 4.82 15.20 0.88
CA VAL A 44 5.58 16.45 0.78
C VAL A 44 6.97 16.28 1.39
N ALA A 45 7.95 17.07 0.93
CA ALA A 45 9.34 16.99 1.36
C ALA A 45 10.02 15.63 1.13
N THR A 46 9.48 14.83 0.21
CA THR A 46 10.10 13.58 -0.27
C THR A 46 10.44 13.69 -1.76
N PRO A 47 11.33 12.85 -2.30
CA PRO A 47 11.54 12.75 -3.74
C PRO A 47 10.30 12.35 -4.55
N PHE A 48 9.21 11.96 -3.88
CA PHE A 48 7.96 11.55 -4.48
C PHE A 48 6.92 12.68 -4.51
N GLU A 49 7.20 13.84 -3.89
CA GLU A 49 6.31 15.01 -3.86
C GLU A 49 5.79 15.36 -5.27
N ASP A 50 4.54 15.80 -5.34
CA ASP A 50 3.76 16.02 -6.58
C ASP A 50 3.52 14.76 -7.44
N GLY A 51 4.07 13.61 -7.05
CA GLY A 51 3.86 12.32 -7.70
C GLY A 51 2.48 11.72 -7.40
N THR A 52 1.94 11.01 -8.39
CA THR A 52 0.70 10.23 -8.25
C THR A 52 0.96 8.77 -8.61
N PHE A 53 0.85 7.88 -7.62
CA PHE A 53 1.25 6.48 -7.76
C PHE A 53 0.02 5.57 -7.69
N LYS A 54 -0.14 4.73 -8.71
CA LYS A 54 -1.27 3.79 -8.82
C LYS A 54 -0.87 2.44 -8.25
N LEU A 55 -1.80 1.82 -7.52
CA LEU A 55 -1.65 0.51 -6.91
C LEU A 55 -2.85 -0.38 -7.25
N VAL A 56 -2.59 -1.68 -7.20
CA VAL A 56 -3.63 -2.71 -7.18
C VAL A 56 -3.56 -3.46 -5.86
N ILE A 57 -4.72 -3.72 -5.29
CA ILE A 57 -4.89 -4.54 -4.08
C ILE A 57 -5.76 -5.74 -4.44
N GLU A 58 -5.24 -6.94 -4.19
CA GLU A 58 -5.89 -8.21 -4.47
C GLU A 58 -6.21 -8.93 -3.14
N PHE A 59 -7.50 -9.13 -2.88
CA PHE A 59 -8.01 -9.78 -1.68
C PHE A 59 -8.35 -11.25 -1.98
N SER A 60 -8.24 -12.10 -0.96
CA SER A 60 -8.77 -13.47 -0.99
C SER A 60 -10.01 -13.59 -0.11
N GLU A 61 -10.71 -14.72 -0.21
CA GLU A 61 -11.85 -15.03 0.69
C GLU A 61 -11.42 -15.22 2.16
N GLU A 62 -10.12 -15.28 2.43
CA GLU A 62 -9.57 -15.35 3.79
C GLU A 62 -9.39 -13.97 4.43
N TYR A 63 -9.67 -12.88 3.71
CA TYR A 63 -9.66 -11.53 4.27
C TYR A 63 -10.74 -11.37 5.35
N PRO A 64 -10.44 -10.78 6.53
CA PRO A 64 -9.21 -10.10 6.94
C PRO A 64 -8.20 -10.98 7.70
N ASN A 65 -8.42 -12.29 7.79
CA ASN A 65 -7.51 -13.18 8.53
C ASN A 65 -6.15 -13.31 7.82
N LYS A 66 -6.13 -13.24 6.49
CA LYS A 66 -4.91 -13.07 5.70
C LYS A 66 -4.81 -11.67 5.10
N PRO A 67 -3.57 -11.14 4.95
CA PRO A 67 -3.36 -9.86 4.28
C PRO A 67 -3.76 -9.94 2.80
N PRO A 68 -4.15 -8.83 2.18
CA PRO A 68 -4.21 -8.75 0.73
C PRO A 68 -2.80 -8.65 0.13
N THR A 69 -2.69 -8.99 -1.15
CA THR A 69 -1.50 -8.69 -1.94
C THR A 69 -1.60 -7.27 -2.48
N VAL A 70 -0.55 -6.47 -2.32
CA VAL A 70 -0.50 -5.09 -2.81
C VAL A 70 0.72 -4.89 -3.69
N ARG A 71 0.52 -4.23 -4.83
CA ARG A 71 1.61 -3.87 -5.74
C ARG A 71 1.38 -2.52 -6.41
N PHE A 72 2.45 -1.79 -6.66
CA PHE A 72 2.42 -0.62 -7.53
C PHE A 72 2.23 -1.03 -8.99
N ILE A 73 1.35 -0.33 -9.69
CA ILE A 73 1.28 -0.34 -11.16
C ILE A 73 2.24 0.72 -11.73
N SER A 74 2.36 1.86 -11.05
CA SER A 74 3.36 2.87 -11.40
C SER A 74 4.76 2.29 -11.24
N LYS A 75 5.69 2.69 -12.12
CA LYS A 75 7.10 2.34 -11.94
C LYS A 75 7.64 3.04 -10.69
N MET A 76 8.22 2.27 -9.79
CA MET A 76 8.75 2.76 -8.52
C MET A 76 10.25 2.57 -8.44
N PHE A 77 10.94 3.59 -7.94
CA PHE A 77 12.32 3.50 -7.50
C PHE A 77 12.36 3.79 -6.00
N HIS A 78 12.23 2.75 -5.18
CA HIS A 78 12.10 2.88 -3.73
C HIS A 78 12.79 1.71 -3.02
N PRO A 79 13.49 1.91 -1.88
CA PRO A 79 14.22 0.86 -1.18
C PRO A 79 13.38 -0.38 -0.85
N ASN A 80 12.09 -0.22 -0.54
CA ASN A 80 11.18 -1.30 -0.14
C ASN A 80 10.18 -1.73 -1.23
N VAL A 81 10.39 -1.32 -2.49
CA VAL A 81 9.54 -1.76 -3.62
C VAL A 81 10.40 -2.55 -4.62
N TYR A 82 9.93 -3.73 -4.98
CA TYR A 82 10.56 -4.60 -5.99
C TYR A 82 10.31 -4.08 -7.41
N ALA A 83 11.09 -4.57 -8.38
CA ALA A 83 10.98 -4.16 -9.78
C ALA A 83 9.63 -4.49 -10.44
N ASP A 84 8.93 -5.50 -9.92
CA ASP A 84 7.57 -5.89 -10.33
C ASP A 84 6.46 -5.06 -9.64
N GLY A 85 6.84 -4.12 -8.76
CA GLY A 85 5.93 -3.28 -7.99
C GLY A 85 5.49 -3.89 -6.66
N SER A 86 5.87 -5.13 -6.34
CA SER A 86 5.57 -5.75 -5.05
C SER A 86 6.20 -4.97 -3.90
N ILE A 87 5.54 -4.92 -2.75
CA ILE A 87 5.95 -4.08 -1.60
C ILE A 87 6.48 -4.96 -0.47
N CYS A 88 7.69 -4.66 0.00
CA CYS A 88 8.23 -5.26 1.22
C CYS A 88 7.81 -4.41 2.43
N LEU A 89 6.64 -4.74 3.01
CA LEU A 89 6.09 -4.09 4.20
C LEU A 89 5.63 -5.16 5.20
N ASP A 90 6.10 -5.08 6.43
CA ASP A 90 5.91 -6.13 7.45
C ASP A 90 4.44 -6.34 7.85
N ILE A 91 3.63 -5.27 7.86
CA ILE A 91 2.19 -5.39 8.10
C ILE A 91 1.48 -6.19 7.01
N LEU A 92 2.01 -6.27 5.79
CA LEU A 92 1.48 -7.12 4.71
C LEU A 92 2.03 -8.55 4.76
N GLN A 93 2.86 -8.87 5.76
CA GLN A 93 3.55 -10.14 5.90
C GLN A 93 3.34 -10.69 7.33
N ASN A 94 4.41 -10.77 8.11
CA ASN A 94 4.46 -11.40 9.43
C ASN A 94 3.85 -10.56 10.55
N ARG A 95 3.63 -9.26 10.34
CA ARG A 95 2.95 -8.37 11.31
C ARG A 95 1.50 -8.05 10.94
N TRP A 96 0.92 -8.80 10.00
CA TRP A 96 -0.47 -8.64 9.64
C TRP A 96 -1.39 -8.89 10.85
N SER A 97 -2.39 -8.03 10.98
CA SER A 97 -3.47 -8.16 11.96
C SER A 97 -4.81 -7.97 11.25
N PRO A 98 -5.84 -8.80 11.54
CA PRO A 98 -7.19 -8.63 11.00
C PRO A 98 -7.88 -7.31 11.38
N THR A 99 -7.28 -6.53 12.28
CA THR A 99 -7.70 -5.18 12.64
C THR A 99 -7.38 -4.15 11.57
N TYR A 100 -6.40 -4.41 10.70
CA TYR A 100 -6.07 -3.52 9.58
C TYR A 100 -7.20 -3.53 8.55
N ASP A 101 -7.55 -2.35 8.07
CA ASP A 101 -8.46 -2.10 6.97
C ASP A 101 -7.74 -1.45 5.78
N VAL A 102 -8.45 -1.25 4.68
CA VAL A 102 -7.87 -0.66 3.46
C VAL A 102 -7.27 0.73 3.71
N SER A 103 -7.90 1.53 4.57
CA SER A 103 -7.40 2.85 4.96
C SER A 103 -6.04 2.75 5.64
N SER A 104 -5.91 1.89 6.66
CA SER A 104 -4.63 1.68 7.35
C SER A 104 -3.53 1.13 6.43
N ILE A 105 -3.87 0.23 5.49
CA ILE A 105 -2.92 -0.30 4.51
C ILE A 105 -2.36 0.83 3.62
N LEU A 106 -3.24 1.64 3.03
CA LEU A 106 -2.83 2.72 2.12
C LEU A 106 -2.00 3.79 2.85
N THR A 107 -2.41 4.16 4.07
CA THR A 107 -1.66 5.11 4.90
C THR A 107 -0.28 4.56 5.25
N SER A 108 -0.15 3.28 5.62
CA SER A 108 1.15 2.67 5.90
C SER A 108 2.06 2.62 4.67
N ILE A 109 1.52 2.39 3.48
CA ILE A 109 2.30 2.44 2.23
C ILE A 109 2.72 3.89 1.92
N GLN A 110 1.87 4.87 2.17
CA GLN A 110 2.24 6.28 2.01
C GLN A 110 3.37 6.67 2.99
N SER A 111 3.27 6.29 4.26
CA SER A 111 4.34 6.51 5.25
C SER A 111 5.64 5.82 4.85
N LEU A 112 5.57 4.65 4.21
CA LEU A 112 6.77 3.95 3.71
C LEU A 112 7.52 4.76 2.65
N LEU A 113 6.83 5.59 1.84
CA LEU A 113 7.48 6.47 0.85
C LEU A 113 8.28 7.61 1.50
N ASP A 114 7.86 8.05 2.69
CA ASP A 114 8.53 9.10 3.47
C ASP A 114 9.68 8.51 4.31
N GLU A 115 9.40 7.41 5.00
CA GLU A 115 10.34 6.69 5.86
C GLU A 115 10.62 5.27 5.34
N PRO A 116 11.48 5.11 4.31
CA PRO A 116 11.93 3.80 3.86
C PRO A 116 12.59 3.01 4.99
N ASN A 117 12.38 1.70 5.03
CA ASN A 117 13.05 0.79 5.94
C ASN A 117 14.36 0.25 5.32
N PRO A 118 15.56 0.74 5.72
CA PRO A 118 16.81 0.34 5.11
C PRO A 118 17.31 -1.04 5.56
N ASN A 119 16.71 -1.65 6.58
CA ASN A 119 17.19 -2.92 7.16
C ASN A 119 16.80 -4.14 6.32
N SER A 120 15.85 -4.01 5.41
CA SER A 120 15.39 -5.09 4.53
C SER A 120 14.98 -4.53 3.17
N PRO A 121 15.95 -4.08 2.36
CA PRO A 121 15.65 -3.45 1.09
C PRO A 121 15.21 -4.48 0.05
N ALA A 122 14.09 -4.22 -0.61
CA ALA A 122 13.67 -4.89 -1.82
C ALA A 122 14.51 -4.45 -3.03
N ASN A 123 14.99 -3.20 -3.01
CA ASN A 123 15.84 -2.61 -4.02
C ASN A 123 17.14 -2.09 -3.37
N SER A 124 18.20 -2.89 -3.46
CA SER A 124 19.51 -2.58 -2.87
C SER A 124 20.12 -1.29 -3.43
N GLN A 125 19.91 -0.99 -4.72
CA GLN A 125 20.44 0.22 -5.34
C GLN A 125 19.77 1.48 -4.80
N ALA A 126 18.43 1.47 -4.69
CA ALA A 126 17.69 2.58 -4.09
C ALA A 126 18.07 2.77 -2.61
N ALA A 127 18.25 1.67 -1.87
CA ALA A 127 18.67 1.72 -0.48
C ALA A 127 20.07 2.32 -0.29
N GLN A 128 21.03 1.95 -1.15
CA GLN A 128 22.38 2.50 -1.12
C GLN A 128 22.37 4.01 -1.37
N LEU A 129 21.71 4.46 -2.45
CA LEU A 129 21.59 5.89 -2.78
C LEU A 129 20.91 6.69 -1.66
N TYR A 130 19.89 6.11 -1.03
CA TYR A 130 19.21 6.74 0.10
C TYR A 130 20.15 6.93 1.30
N GLN A 131 20.96 5.92 1.63
CA GLN A 131 21.93 6.00 2.73
C GLN A 131 23.08 6.96 2.45
N GLU A 132 23.55 7.04 1.20
CA GLU A 132 24.60 7.97 0.78
C GLU A 132 24.12 9.42 0.85
N ASN A 133 22.92 9.72 0.35
CA ASN A 133 22.38 11.08 0.34
C ASN A 133 21.93 11.58 1.72
N LYS A 134 21.52 10.68 2.65
CA LYS A 134 21.19 11.06 4.03
C LYS A 134 22.39 11.48 4.88
N ARG A 135 23.62 11.23 4.41
CA ARG A 135 24.87 11.57 5.14
C ARG A 135 25.39 12.97 4.84
N VAL A 136 24.71 13.74 3.98
CA VAL A 136 25.06 15.11 3.60
C VAL A 136 24.08 16.07 4.27
#